data_AF-A0A0N1INM5-F1
#
_entry.id   AF-A0A0N1INM5-F1
#
_cell.length_a   1.000
_cell.length_b   1.000
_cell.length_c   1.000
_cell.angle_alpha   90.00
_cell.angle_beta   90.00
_cell.angle_gamma   90.00
#
_symmetry.space_group_name_H-M   'P 1'
#
loop_
_entity.id
_entity.type
_entity.pdbx_description
1 polymer ?
#
loop_
_entity_poly.entity_id
_entity_poly.type
_entity_poly.pdbx_seq_one_letter_code
_entity_poly.pdbx_strand_id
1 'polypeptide(L)'
;MFRAQLRDKIQRSGGLQQWALEIEKLVRKSNPGADTKMVDTNIVQAFVDGIKDLEVSAAVRLRHHTSLKEALAHALEVESVRHNTIKFQPFWTRSF
;
A
#
# COMPACT_ATOMS: atom_id res chain seq x y z
N MET A 1 21.14 2.78 -5.98
CA MET A 1 21.22 1.81 -4.86
C MET A 1 19.92 1.70 -4.04
N PHE A 2 19.12 2.78 -3.86
CA PHE A 2 17.91 2.75 -3.02
C PHE A 2 16.68 2.01 -3.62
N ARG A 3 16.38 2.21 -4.91
CA ARG A 3 15.20 1.62 -5.58
C ARG A 3 15.20 0.08 -5.62
N ALA A 4 16.36 -0.56 -5.60
CA ALA A 4 16.47 -2.02 -5.65
C ALA A 4 16.06 -2.68 -4.32
N GLN A 5 16.39 -2.06 -3.18
CA GLN A 5 16.08 -2.62 -1.85
C GLN A 5 14.59 -2.58 -1.51
N LEU A 6 13.82 -1.71 -2.17
CA LEU A 6 12.37 -1.60 -2.00
C LEU A 6 11.61 -2.50 -2.97
N ARG A 7 12.15 -2.78 -4.15
CA ARG A 7 11.47 -3.54 -5.20
C ARG A 7 11.14 -4.97 -4.77
N ASP A 8 11.96 -5.55 -3.88
CA ASP A 8 11.76 -6.90 -3.34
C ASP A 8 11.08 -6.90 -1.96
N LYS A 9 10.72 -5.74 -1.41
CA LYS A 9 10.04 -5.66 -0.11
C LYS A 9 8.54 -5.63 -0.32
N ILE A 10 7.90 -6.74 0.02
CA ILE A 10 6.46 -6.91 0.04
C ILE A 10 5.97 -6.78 1.49
N GLN A 11 4.78 -6.20 1.65
CA GLN A 11 4.02 -6.12 2.89
C GLN A 11 4.01 -7.48 3.60
N ARG A 12 4.56 -7.49 4.82
CA ARG A 12 4.56 -8.65 5.72
C ARG A 12 3.26 -8.68 6.54
N SER A 13 3.13 -9.67 7.43
CA SER A 13 1.92 -10.00 8.21
C SER A 13 1.38 -8.89 9.15
N GLY A 14 1.96 -7.68 9.15
CA GLY A 14 1.58 -6.55 10.01
C GLY A 14 0.49 -5.62 9.47
N GLY A 15 -0.09 -5.91 8.30
CA GLY A 15 -1.14 -5.08 7.70
C GLY A 15 -0.62 -3.79 7.04
N LEU A 16 -1.53 -3.02 6.42
CA LEU A 16 -1.20 -1.84 5.61
C LEU A 16 -0.58 -0.70 6.44
N GLN A 17 -1.03 -0.52 7.68
CA GLN A 17 -0.56 0.54 8.58
C GLN A 17 0.90 0.33 9.00
N GLN A 18 1.25 -0.90 9.39
CA GLN A 18 2.63 -1.25 9.75
C GLN A 18 3.55 -1.10 8.54
N TRP A 19 3.09 -1.53 7.36
CA TRP A 19 3.83 -1.38 6.12
C TRP A 19 4.12 0.07 5.76
N ALA A 20 3.13 0.96 5.88
CA ALA A 20 3.30 2.39 5.64
C ALA A 20 4.38 3.01 6.54
N LEU A 21 4.38 2.66 7.84
CA LEU A 21 5.35 3.15 8.80
C LEU A 21 6.78 2.63 8.52
N GLU A 22 6.92 1.37 8.11
CA GLU A 22 8.21 0.80 7.74
C GLU A 22 8.78 1.46 6.48
N ILE A 23 7.96 1.68 5.46
CA ILE A 23 8.35 2.35 4.22
C ILE A 23 8.78 3.80 4.48
N GLU A 24 8.01 4.56 5.25
CA GLU A 24 8.37 5.94 5.56
C GLU A 24 9.75 6.02 6.24
N LYS A 25 9.96 5.20 7.28
CA LYS A 25 11.25 5.17 8.00
C LYS A 25 12.39 4.78 7.07
N LEU A 26 12.18 3.78 6.22
CA LEU A 26 13.22 3.28 5.31
C LEU A 26 13.59 4.32 4.25
N VAL A 27 12.59 4.97 3.64
CA VAL A 27 12.83 5.98 2.60
C VAL A 27 13.49 7.24 3.16
N ARG A 28 13.05 7.71 4.32
CA ARG A 28 13.68 8.86 5.00
C ARG A 28 15.12 8.54 5.42
N LYS A 29 15.37 7.33 5.95
CA LYS A 29 16.72 6.91 6.37
C LYS A 29 17.70 6.82 5.20
N SER A 30 17.24 6.42 4.02
CA SER A 30 18.11 6.25 2.86
C SER A 30 18.31 7.51 2.01
N ASN A 31 17.57 8.59 2.28
CA ASN A 31 17.68 9.85 1.57
C ASN A 31 17.90 11.03 2.53
N PRO A 32 18.98 11.02 3.35
CA PRO A 32 19.28 12.16 4.22
C PRO A 32 19.57 13.40 3.37
N GLY A 33 18.81 14.48 3.56
CA GLY A 33 19.00 15.77 2.88
C GLY A 33 18.40 15.89 1.47
N ALA A 34 17.62 14.90 1.02
CA ALA A 34 16.87 15.00 -0.24
C ALA A 34 15.65 15.92 -0.09
N ASP A 35 15.19 16.50 -1.21
CA ASP A 35 13.96 17.30 -1.26
C ASP A 35 12.78 16.51 -0.71
N THR A 36 12.03 17.12 0.21
CA THR A 36 10.90 16.51 0.91
C THR A 36 9.83 16.05 -0.07
N LYS A 37 9.60 16.78 -1.17
CA LYS A 37 8.64 16.38 -2.21
C LYS A 37 9.05 15.10 -2.94
N MET A 38 10.36 14.96 -3.23
CA MET A 38 10.89 13.75 -3.84
C MET A 38 10.83 12.56 -2.88
N VAL A 39 11.12 12.80 -1.59
CA VAL A 39 11.02 11.77 -0.54
C VAL A 39 9.58 11.29 -0.41
N ASP A 40 8.60 12.19 -0.34
CA ASP A 40 7.19 11.83 -0.21
C ASP A 40 6.68 11.07 -1.44
N THR A 41 7.09 11.49 -2.65
CA THR A 41 6.77 10.74 -3.88
C THR A 41 7.34 9.32 -3.86
N ASN A 42 8.60 9.19 -3.43
CA ASN A 42 9.26 7.88 -3.32
C ASN A 42 8.60 7.01 -2.24
N ILE A 43 8.13 7.59 -1.14
CA ILE A 43 7.39 6.91 -0.08
C ILE A 43 6.07 6.34 -0.64
N VAL A 44 5.27 7.16 -1.33
CA VAL A 44 3.99 6.72 -1.90
C VAL A 44 4.22 5.59 -2.91
N GLN A 45 5.18 5.75 -3.83
CA GLN A 45 5.47 4.74 -4.82
C GLN A 45 5.92 3.41 -4.17
N ALA A 46 6.84 3.48 -3.20
CA ALA A 46 7.33 2.31 -2.48
C ALA A 46 6.24 1.62 -1.66
N PHE A 47 5.33 2.40 -1.07
CA PHE A 47 4.20 1.87 -0.33
C PHE A 47 3.30 1.05 -1.27
N VAL A 48 2.87 1.63 -2.40
CA VAL A 48 1.96 1.00 -3.37
C VAL A 48 2.58 -0.24 -4.01
N ASP A 49 3.86 -0.16 -4.39
CA ASP A 49 4.58 -1.25 -5.05
C ASP A 49 4.75 -2.48 -4.14
N GLY A 50 4.80 -2.28 -2.82
CA GLY A 50 4.93 -3.36 -1.86
C GLY A 50 3.62 -3.85 -1.23
N ILE A 51 2.45 -3.31 -1.61
CA ILE A 51 1.17 -3.87 -1.14
C ILE A 51 1.04 -5.30 -1.66
N LYS A 52 0.77 -6.25 -0.74
CA LYS A 52 0.68 -7.68 -1.09
C LYS A 52 -0.54 -8.02 -1.93
N ASP A 53 -1.66 -7.34 -1.67
CA ASP A 53 -2.89 -7.51 -2.42
C ASP A 53 -2.82 -6.70 -3.73
N LEU A 54 -2.81 -7.42 -4.86
CA LEU A 54 -2.67 -6.81 -6.18
C LEU A 54 -3.86 -5.91 -6.56
N GLU A 55 -5.07 -6.20 -6.06
CA GLU A 55 -6.26 -5.40 -6.34
C GLU A 55 -6.22 -4.10 -5.51
N VAL A 56 -5.82 -4.19 -4.24
CA VAL A 56 -5.58 -3.00 -3.40
C VAL A 56 -4.44 -2.16 -3.98
N SER A 57 -3.35 -2.78 -4.42
CA SER A 57 -2.23 -2.09 -5.06
C SER A 57 -2.67 -1.36 -6.34
N ALA A 58 -3.44 -2.02 -7.20
CA ALA A 58 -3.94 -1.44 -8.44
C ALA A 58 -4.89 -0.26 -8.17
N ALA A 59 -5.86 -0.42 -7.26
CA ALA A 59 -6.81 0.62 -6.91
C ALA A 59 -6.12 1.88 -6.35
N VAL A 60 -5.12 1.68 -5.49
CA VAL A 60 -4.37 2.79 -4.89
C VAL A 60 -3.44 3.45 -5.92
N ARG A 61 -2.86 2.68 -6.86
CA ARG A 61 -2.00 3.20 -7.92
C ARG A 61 -2.75 4.14 -8.88
N LEU A 62 -4.01 3.83 -9.21
CA LEU A 62 -4.80 4.59 -10.18
C LEU A 62 -5.18 6.02 -9.71
N ARG A 63 -5.27 6.24 -8.40
CA ARG A 63 -5.71 7.54 -7.84
C ARG A 63 -4.58 8.55 -7.63
N HIS A 64 -3.33 8.21 -8.02
CA HIS A 64 -2.15 9.10 -7.99
C HIS A 64 -2.03 9.98 -6.74
N HIS A 65 -1.95 9.35 -5.57
CA HIS A 65 -1.86 10.07 -4.29
C HIS A 65 -0.58 10.89 -4.17
N THR A 66 -0.67 12.06 -3.55
CA THR A 66 0.49 12.94 -3.30
C THR A 66 1.09 12.73 -1.91
N SER A 67 0.34 12.10 -1.00
CA SER A 67 0.78 11.82 0.37
C SER A 67 0.57 10.36 0.77
N LEU A 68 1.45 9.87 1.64
CA LEU A 68 1.34 8.51 2.22
C LEU A 68 0.03 8.33 2.99
N LYS A 69 -0.42 9.38 3.68
CA LYS A 69 -1.64 9.34 4.50
C LYS A 69 -2.88 9.08 3.64
N GLU A 70 -2.99 9.75 2.50
CA GLU A 70 -4.09 9.54 1.56
C GLU A 70 -4.01 8.15 0.91
N ALA A 71 -2.81 7.73 0.50
CA ALA A 71 -2.61 6.40 -0.07
C ALA A 71 -2.99 5.29 0.92
N LEU A 72 -2.64 5.45 2.20
CA LEU A 72 -2.98 4.51 3.27
C LEU A 72 -4.49 4.51 3.56
N ALA A 73 -5.13 5.69 3.66
CA ALA A 73 -6.57 5.78 3.89
C ALA A 73 -7.35 5.08 2.78
N HIS A 74 -6.99 5.34 1.53
CA HIS A 74 -7.63 4.70 0.39
C HIS A 74 -7.35 3.19 0.34
N ALA A 75 -6.12 2.74 0.66
CA ALA A 75 -5.80 1.32 0.75
C ALA A 75 -6.66 0.59 1.80
N LEU A 76 -6.88 1.22 2.96
CA LEU A 76 -7.73 0.68 4.03
C LEU A 76 -9.21 0.66 3.64
N GLU A 77 -9.69 1.67 2.92
CA GLU A 77 -11.05 1.69 2.36
C GLU A 77 -11.26 0.52 1.39
N VAL A 78 -10.35 0.33 0.44
CA VAL A 78 -10.42 -0.77 -0.54
C VAL A 78 -10.34 -2.14 0.15
N GLU A 79 -9.42 -2.29 1.11
CA GLU A 79 -9.30 -3.52 1.91
C GLU A 79 -10.59 -3.80 2.70
N SER A 80 -11.23 -2.78 3.27
CA SER A 80 -12.49 -2.91 4.01
C SER A 80 -13.67 -3.29 3.10
N VAL A 81 -13.78 -2.65 1.93
CA VAL A 81 -14.82 -2.97 0.94
C VAL A 81 -14.69 -4.42 0.45
N ARG A 82 -13.46 -4.90 0.24
CA ARG A 82 -13.18 -6.32 -0.08
C ARG A 82 -13.61 -7.27 1.01
N HIS A 83 -13.22 -7.02 2.26
CA HIS A 83 -13.60 -7.87 3.38
C HIS A 83 -15.12 -7.92 3.58
N ASN A 84 -15.84 -6.86 3.19
CA ASN A 84 -17.30 -6.83 3.22
C ASN A 84 -17.94 -7.61 2.06
N THR A 85 -17.38 -7.55 0.85
CA THR A 85 -17.91 -8.27 -0.33
C THR A 85 -17.72 -9.78 -0.22
N ILE A 86 -16.64 -10.25 0.42
CA ILE A 86 -16.40 -11.69 0.62
C ILE A 86 -17.39 -12.29 1.64
N LYS A 87 -17.90 -11.50 2.60
CA LYS A 87 -18.90 -11.96 3.58
C LYS A 87 -20.32 -12.03 3.02
N PHE A 88 -20.60 -11.35 1.91
CA PHE A 88 -21.89 -11.35 1.23
C PHE A 88 -21.95 -12.36 0.08
N GLN A 89 -21.48 -13.59 0.31
CA GLN A 89 -21.90 -14.71 -0.54
C GLN A 89 -23.23 -15.25 0.02
N PRO A 90 -24.38 -14.96 -0.62
CA PRO A 90 -25.64 -15.53 -0.19
C PRO A 90 -25.58 -17.06 -0.35
N PHE A 91 -26.06 -17.77 0.67
CA PHE A 91 -26.00 -19.23 0.80
C PHE A 91 -26.71 -20.01 -0.32
N TRP A 92 -27.42 -19.35 -1.23
CA TRP A 92 -28.14 -19.96 -2.36
C TRP A 92 -27.25 -20.27 -3.58
N THR A 93 -25.98 -19.87 -3.62
CA THR A 93 -25.07 -20.13 -4.77
C THR A 93 -24.39 -21.50 -4.75
N ARG A 94 -24.64 -22.33 -3.72
CA ARG A 94 -24.15 -23.72 -3.68
C ARG A 94 -25.31 -24.69 -3.94
N SER A 95 -25.66 -24.83 -5.21
CA SER A 95 -26.50 -25.95 -5.69
C SER A 95 -25.64 -26.84 -6.58
N PHE A 96 -25.18 -27.97 -6.03
CA PHE A 96 -24.82 -29.20 -6.73
C PHE A 96 -25.15 -30.37 -5.81
#